data_AF-A0A101IKF4-F1
#
_entry.id   AF-A0A101IKF4-F1
#
_cell.length_a   1.000
_cell.length_b   1.000
_cell.length_c   1.000
_cell.angle_alpha   90.00
_cell.angle_beta   90.00
_cell.angle_gamma   90.00
#
_symmetry.space_group_name_H-M   'P 1'
#
loop_
_entity.id
_entity.type
_entity.pdbx_description
1 polymer ?
#
loop_
_entity_poly.entity_id
_entity_poly.type
_entity_poly.pdbx_seq_one_letter_code
_entity_poly.pdbx_strand_id
1 'polypeptide(L)'
;MPLMNQIFGAFGPYGPNLVGAVAVLVVGWLIALIVSRLVGKALHKTGLDRRIAGMVTGEEKAETMEPHRWISRIIYYVLLFFVLIAFFQVLGLTMVAQPLNQLLNIVFSYIPKLFAALVLVLVAWIVATVCRKVVHRIFTTAKADERLGARAGLGEGEMPLSQAAAEIVFYLVLLLFLPLILNALDLAGLLVPLQLMVGKILGFIPHLFAAAIILIIGWFIARILQKIVTNLLRALGVERLSERVGLSKTLGEQGLSGLIGLAVYILILIPVLIAALDALAIDAVTVPLSNMLNQGLGMLPALFGAALVLAVAYILGKVVAELASRLLEGMGFDTLPRRLGCTWEPAEGTKTPSAMAGYLVLASIMLFALIEASQILKFALLAEIIRDFTVFAGHVLMGLIIFAIGVYLANIAYNAVTSSGMRSAKLAANAARISILVFAGAMALRQMGLANEIINLAFGLLLGAIAIAVALAFGLGGKEVASEEIRKWLESER
;
A
#
# COMPACT_ATOMS: atom_id res chain seq x y z
N MET A 1 72.87 29.96 -20.64
CA MET A 1 72.63 30.97 -19.60
C MET A 1 71.33 31.82 -19.72
N PRO A 2 70.44 31.73 -20.74
CA PRO A 2 69.26 32.60 -20.81
C PRO A 2 68.15 32.23 -19.80
N LEU A 3 67.99 30.94 -19.47
CA LEU A 3 67.03 30.45 -18.48
C LEU A 3 67.34 30.96 -17.07
N MET A 4 68.62 30.99 -16.68
CA MET A 4 69.01 31.42 -15.34
C MET A 4 68.84 32.93 -15.17
N ASN A 5 69.12 33.74 -16.21
CA ASN A 5 68.84 35.18 -16.18
C ASN A 5 67.34 35.50 -16.30
N GLN A 6 66.52 34.67 -16.96
CA GLN A 6 65.06 34.80 -16.92
C GLN A 6 64.49 34.45 -15.55
N ILE A 7 65.02 33.41 -14.89
CA ILE A 7 64.65 33.06 -13.50
C ILE A 7 65.10 34.19 -12.55
N PHE A 8 66.35 34.64 -12.59
CA PHE A 8 66.82 35.74 -11.74
C PHE A 8 66.13 37.09 -12.05
N GLY A 9 65.77 37.36 -13.30
CA GLY A 9 64.97 38.52 -13.68
C GLY A 9 63.52 38.44 -13.20
N ALA A 10 62.95 37.24 -13.16
CA ALA A 10 61.63 36.98 -12.60
C ALA A 10 61.63 37.03 -11.06
N PHE A 11 62.69 36.57 -10.37
CA PHE A 11 62.77 36.52 -8.91
C PHE A 11 63.40 37.77 -8.26
N GLY A 12 64.19 38.55 -9.01
CA GLY A 12 64.88 39.76 -8.52
C GLY A 12 63.97 40.79 -7.84
N PRO A 13 62.76 41.08 -8.36
CA PRO A 13 61.81 42.00 -7.71
C PRO A 13 61.23 41.48 -6.39
N TYR A 14 61.26 40.16 -6.13
CA TYR A 14 60.63 39.54 -4.95
C TYR A 14 61.57 39.40 -3.75
N GLY A 15 62.88 39.58 -3.93
CA GLY A 15 63.88 39.52 -2.85
C GLY A 15 63.58 40.45 -1.66
N PRO A 16 63.29 41.75 -1.88
CA PRO A 16 62.94 42.67 -0.79
C PRO A 16 61.63 42.29 -0.07
N ASN A 17 60.64 41.82 -0.82
CA ASN A 17 59.32 41.42 -0.29
C ASN A 17 59.42 40.16 0.58
N LEU A 18 60.33 39.23 0.28
CA LEU A 18 60.62 38.06 1.11
C LEU A 18 61.15 38.45 2.48
N VAL A 19 62.13 39.36 2.53
CA VAL A 19 62.68 39.86 3.81
C VAL A 19 61.62 40.62 4.59
N GLY A 20 60.85 41.49 3.91
CA GLY A 20 59.74 42.22 4.53
C GLY A 20 58.67 41.29 5.11
N ALA A 21 58.31 40.23 4.39
CA ALA A 21 57.32 39.27 4.85
C ALA A 21 57.82 38.48 6.07
N VAL A 22 59.06 37.97 6.04
CA VAL A 22 59.64 37.28 7.21
C VAL A 22 59.69 38.21 8.42
N ALA A 23 60.04 39.49 8.24
CA ALA A 23 60.00 40.48 9.31
C ALA A 23 58.58 40.65 9.87
N VAL A 24 57.56 40.78 9.03
CA VAL A 24 56.14 40.86 9.45
C VAL A 24 55.70 39.61 10.20
N LEU A 25 56.12 38.42 9.78
CA LEU A 25 55.77 37.17 10.45
C LEU A 25 56.35 37.11 11.86
N VAL A 26 57.64 37.40 12.01
CA VAL A 26 58.35 37.33 13.31
C VAL A 26 57.85 38.41 14.27
N VAL A 27 57.80 39.66 13.80
CA VAL A 27 57.35 40.81 14.60
C VAL A 27 55.86 40.65 14.94
N GLY A 28 55.04 40.30 13.97
CA GLY A 28 53.61 40.10 14.14
C GLY A 28 53.28 38.96 15.10
N TRP A 29 53.99 37.83 15.01
CA TRP A 29 53.82 36.72 15.95
C TRP A 29 54.13 37.12 17.40
N LEU A 30 55.21 37.88 17.60
CA LEU A 30 55.62 38.36 18.91
C LEU A 30 54.59 39.35 19.49
N ILE A 31 54.07 40.26 18.66
CA ILE A 31 52.97 41.16 19.02
C ILE A 31 51.72 40.36 19.40
N ALA A 32 51.31 39.37 18.60
CA ALA A 32 50.14 38.55 18.87
C ALA A 32 50.23 37.82 20.22
N LEU A 33 51.41 37.30 20.57
CA LEU A 33 51.67 36.64 21.85
C LEU A 33 51.53 37.60 23.04
N ILE A 34 52.08 38.82 22.92
CA ILE A 34 52.00 39.83 23.99
C ILE A 34 50.55 40.28 24.17
N VAL A 35 49.88 40.66 23.07
CA VAL A 35 48.50 41.17 23.10
C VAL A 35 47.54 40.12 23.67
N SER A 36 47.59 38.87 23.19
CA SER A 36 46.74 37.79 23.69
C SER A 36 46.89 37.54 25.20
N ARG A 37 48.12 37.59 25.74
CA ARG A 37 48.36 37.46 27.18
C ARG A 37 47.84 38.65 27.97
N LEU A 38 48.02 39.88 27.47
CA LEU A 38 47.51 41.09 28.11
C LEU A 38 45.98 41.06 28.17
N VAL A 39 45.32 40.70 27.07
CA VAL A 39 43.86 40.60 27.01
C VAL A 39 43.34 39.48 27.92
N GLY A 40 43.99 38.31 27.93
CA GLY A 40 43.64 37.22 28.83
C GLY A 40 43.71 37.62 30.31
N LYS A 41 44.77 38.35 30.69
CA LYS A 41 44.97 38.84 32.05
C LYS A 41 43.94 39.90 32.45
N ALA A 42 43.55 40.78 31.51
CA ALA A 42 42.50 41.75 31.71
C ALA A 42 41.13 41.09 31.90
N LEU A 43 40.80 40.09 31.08
CA LEU A 43 39.52 39.36 31.16
C LEU A 43 39.34 38.68 32.53
N HIS A 44 40.39 38.00 33.01
CA HIS A 44 40.39 37.37 34.33
C HIS A 44 40.22 38.40 35.45
N LYS A 45 40.86 39.58 35.33
CA LYS A 45 40.74 40.65 36.34
C LYS A 45 39.32 41.22 36.43
N THR A 46 38.55 41.17 35.35
CA THR A 46 37.16 41.64 35.31
C THR A 46 36.13 40.62 35.84
N GLY A 47 36.54 39.39 36.15
CA GLY A 47 35.63 38.32 36.64
C GLY A 47 34.55 37.90 35.62
N LEU A 48 34.70 38.31 34.36
CA LEU A 48 33.77 38.03 33.28
C LEU A 48 33.77 36.54 32.93
N ASP A 49 34.90 35.87 33.14
CA ASP A 49 35.11 34.43 32.98
C ASP A 49 34.15 33.59 33.85
N ARG A 50 34.00 33.95 35.13
CA ARG A 50 33.15 33.22 36.08
C ARG A 50 31.65 33.39 35.78
N ARG A 51 31.25 34.58 35.34
CA ARG A 51 29.86 34.89 34.94
C ARG A 51 29.44 34.15 33.67
N ILE A 52 30.34 34.04 32.69
CA ILE A 52 30.08 33.33 31.43
C ILE A 52 30.04 31.81 31.66
N ALA A 53 30.97 31.28 32.48
CA ALA A 53 30.99 29.85 32.82
C ALA A 53 29.69 29.39 33.51
N GLY A 54 29.18 30.19 34.45
CA GLY A 54 27.94 29.90 35.16
C GLY A 54 26.70 29.85 34.25
N MET A 55 26.64 30.70 33.22
CA MET A 55 25.51 30.72 32.28
C MET A 55 25.48 29.54 31.30
N VAL A 56 26.64 28.99 30.93
CA VAL A 56 26.74 28.00 29.84
C VAL A 56 26.66 26.57 30.35
N THR A 57 27.24 26.26 31.51
CA THR A 57 27.37 24.86 31.99
C THR A 57 26.57 24.52 33.24
N GLY A 58 25.89 25.50 33.85
CA GLY A 58 25.28 25.34 35.17
C GLY A 58 26.33 25.30 36.29
N GLU A 59 25.94 25.76 37.48
CA GLU A 59 26.86 26.02 38.61
C GLU A 59 27.74 24.81 38.99
N GLU A 60 27.28 23.57 38.77
CA GLU A 60 28.03 22.34 39.10
C GLU A 60 29.23 22.05 38.17
N LYS A 61 29.22 22.47 36.90
CA LYS A 61 30.32 22.21 35.95
C LYS A 61 31.21 23.42 35.68
N ALA A 62 30.84 24.58 36.22
CA ALA A 62 31.55 25.84 36.01
C ALA A 62 32.98 25.87 36.60
N GLU A 63 33.27 25.07 37.64
CA GLU A 63 34.61 25.04 38.26
C GLU A 63 35.65 24.26 37.46
N THR A 64 35.22 23.37 36.57
CA THR A 64 36.14 22.49 35.80
C THR A 64 36.52 23.07 34.44
N MET A 65 35.79 24.06 33.94
CA MET A 65 36.16 24.77 32.72
C MET A 65 37.05 25.96 33.07
N GLU A 66 38.18 26.08 32.38
CA GLU A 66 39.04 27.27 32.39
C GLU A 66 38.79 28.11 31.11
N PRO A 67 37.62 28.77 30.93
CA PRO A 67 37.28 29.49 29.70
C PRO A 67 38.26 30.62 29.37
N HIS A 68 38.97 31.15 30.38
CA HIS A 68 40.01 32.17 30.22
C HIS A 68 41.14 31.71 29.29
N ARG A 69 41.50 30.41 29.30
CA ARG A 69 42.53 29.86 28.38
C ARG A 69 42.01 29.76 26.95
N TRP A 70 40.74 29.41 26.78
CA TRP A 70 40.11 29.26 25.47
C TRP A 70 39.97 30.60 24.75
N ILE A 71 39.48 31.64 25.44
CA ILE A 71 39.31 32.99 24.86
C ILE A 71 40.67 33.58 24.47
N SER A 72 41.66 33.49 25.37
CA SER A 72 43.02 34.00 25.09
C SER A 72 43.66 33.28 23.90
N ARG A 73 43.41 31.98 23.77
CA ARG A 73 43.90 31.15 22.66
C ARG A 73 43.22 31.50 21.33
N ILE A 74 41.91 31.74 21.33
CA ILE A 74 41.18 32.24 20.16
C ILE A 74 41.76 33.58 19.71
N ILE A 75 41.92 34.53 20.64
CA ILE A 75 42.47 35.87 20.33
C ILE A 75 43.88 35.75 19.75
N TYR A 76 44.73 34.89 20.31
CA TYR A 76 46.06 34.62 19.76
C TYR A 76 46.00 34.12 18.31
N TYR A 77 45.16 33.12 18.02
CA TYR A 77 45.05 32.58 16.65
C TYR A 77 44.42 33.58 15.68
N VAL A 78 43.44 34.38 16.10
CA VAL A 78 42.87 35.45 15.28
C VAL A 78 43.93 36.50 14.95
N LEU A 79 44.72 36.95 15.94
CA LEU A 79 45.82 37.88 15.71
C LEU A 79 46.91 37.27 14.82
N LEU A 80 47.25 36.00 15.03
CA LEU A 80 48.18 35.28 14.16
C LEU A 80 47.65 35.16 12.73
N PHE A 81 46.34 35.02 12.56
CA PHE A 81 45.69 35.00 11.25
C PHE A 81 45.78 36.35 10.54
N PHE A 82 45.63 37.47 11.27
CA PHE A 82 45.92 38.81 10.73
C PHE A 82 47.38 38.95 10.30
N VAL A 83 48.32 38.45 11.11
CA VAL A 83 49.76 38.46 10.78
C VAL A 83 50.03 37.63 9.53
N LEU A 84 49.37 36.48 9.38
CA LEU A 84 49.47 35.62 8.20
C LEU A 84 48.93 36.31 6.93
N ILE A 85 47.82 37.03 7.03
CA ILE A 85 47.28 37.84 5.92
C ILE A 85 48.27 38.93 5.53
N ALA A 86 48.80 39.68 6.51
CA ALA A 86 49.79 40.74 6.27
C ALA A 86 51.07 40.16 5.63
N PHE A 87 51.52 38.99 6.08
CA PHE A 87 52.63 38.25 5.49
C PHE A 87 52.40 37.96 3.99
N PHE A 88 51.24 37.40 3.64
CA PHE A 88 50.90 37.11 2.24
C PHE A 88 50.74 38.37 1.39
N GLN A 89 50.21 39.46 1.96
CA GLN A 89 50.13 40.76 1.28
C GLN A 89 51.52 41.32 0.98
N VAL A 90 52.45 41.29 1.94
CA VAL A 90 53.82 41.78 1.73
C VAL A 90 54.60 40.92 0.73
N LEU A 91 54.35 39.61 0.67
CA LEU A 91 54.88 38.74 -0.38
C LEU A 91 54.34 39.04 -1.78
N GLY A 92 53.30 39.88 -1.91
CA GLY A 92 52.58 40.10 -3.17
C GLY A 92 51.64 38.95 -3.55
N LEU A 93 51.39 38.00 -2.64
CA LEU A 93 50.46 36.88 -2.81
C LEU A 93 49.02 37.30 -2.49
N THR A 94 48.56 38.38 -3.13
CA THR A 94 47.24 38.97 -2.88
C THR A 94 46.09 38.00 -3.19
N MET A 95 46.27 37.12 -4.19
CA MET A 95 45.30 36.06 -4.52
C MET A 95 45.05 35.09 -3.36
N VAL A 96 46.03 34.91 -2.47
CA VAL A 96 45.89 34.08 -1.26
C VAL A 96 45.38 34.92 -0.09
N ALA A 97 45.86 36.15 0.05
CA ALA A 97 45.46 37.03 1.15
C ALA A 97 43.99 37.49 1.07
N GLN A 98 43.44 37.70 -0.14
CA GLN A 98 42.09 38.23 -0.33
C GLN A 98 41.00 37.30 0.23
N PRO A 99 40.95 35.99 -0.11
CA PRO A 99 39.99 35.07 0.50
C PRO A 99 40.11 34.98 2.03
N LEU A 100 41.33 34.99 2.58
CA LEU A 100 41.56 34.97 4.02
C LEU A 100 41.00 36.24 4.70
N ASN A 101 41.20 37.40 4.07
CA ASN A 101 40.63 38.67 4.54
C ASN A 101 39.09 38.66 4.48
N GLN A 102 38.51 38.07 3.44
CA GLN A 102 37.06 37.87 3.36
C GLN A 102 36.54 36.97 4.49
N LEU A 103 37.24 35.89 4.84
CA LEU A 103 36.86 35.03 5.97
C LEU A 103 36.85 35.80 7.29
N LEU A 104 37.85 36.65 7.55
CA LEU A 104 37.83 37.51 8.74
C LEU A 104 36.65 38.45 8.73
N ASN A 105 36.41 39.14 7.61
CA ASN A 105 35.27 40.06 7.49
C ASN A 105 33.94 39.34 7.74
N ILE A 106 33.79 38.12 7.22
CA ILE A 106 32.63 37.27 7.49
C ILE A 106 32.50 37.00 8.99
N VAL A 107 33.56 36.51 9.66
CA VAL A 107 33.56 36.24 11.10
C VAL A 107 33.23 37.48 11.93
N PHE A 108 33.86 38.62 11.63
CA PHE A 108 33.57 39.88 12.32
C PHE A 108 32.16 40.39 12.08
N SER A 109 31.60 40.18 10.87
CA SER A 109 30.21 40.53 10.57
C SER A 109 29.20 39.69 11.36
N TYR A 110 29.58 38.48 11.81
CA TYR A 110 28.74 37.65 12.65
C TYR A 110 28.74 38.08 14.12
N ILE A 111 29.75 38.80 14.62
CA ILE A 111 29.78 39.21 16.04
C ILE A 111 28.56 40.09 16.40
N PRO A 112 28.24 41.17 15.66
CA PRO A 112 27.03 41.95 15.91
C PRO A 112 25.74 41.13 15.73
N LYS A 113 25.70 40.25 14.72
CA LYS A 113 24.55 39.37 14.42
C LYS A 113 24.27 38.39 15.57
N LEU A 114 25.31 37.77 16.13
CA LEU A 114 25.22 36.88 17.28
C LEU A 114 24.70 37.62 18.51
N PHE A 115 25.16 38.85 18.74
CA PHE A 115 24.65 39.67 19.83
C PHE A 115 23.16 40.02 19.64
N ALA A 116 22.76 40.44 18.44
CA ALA A 116 21.35 40.70 18.11
C ALA A 116 20.46 39.46 18.32
N ALA A 117 20.93 38.29 17.86
CA ALA A 117 20.24 37.02 18.05
C ALA A 117 20.11 36.64 19.54
N LEU A 118 21.16 36.85 20.34
CA LEU A 118 21.13 36.60 21.79
C LEU A 118 20.08 37.46 22.50
N VAL A 119 20.01 38.74 22.15
CA VAL A 119 18.98 39.66 22.68
C VAL A 119 17.59 39.16 22.27
N LEU A 120 17.39 38.75 21.03
CA LEU A 120 16.10 38.20 20.56
C LEU A 120 15.71 36.92 21.29
N VAL A 121 16.65 36.01 21.57
CA VAL A 121 16.40 34.80 22.36
C VAL A 121 15.94 35.16 23.78
N LEU A 122 16.60 36.13 24.42
CA LEU A 122 16.22 36.60 25.75
C LEU A 122 14.78 37.16 25.74
N VAL A 123 14.47 38.02 24.77
CA VAL A 123 13.12 38.58 24.59
C VAL A 123 12.10 37.47 24.34
N ALA A 124 12.40 36.52 23.46
CA ALA A 124 11.54 35.38 23.16
C ALA A 124 11.20 34.57 24.42
N TRP A 125 12.21 34.27 25.25
CA TRP A 125 12.03 33.50 26.49
C TRP A 125 11.15 34.23 27.50
N ILE A 126 11.34 35.55 27.66
CA ILE A 126 10.50 36.37 28.53
C ILE A 126 9.05 36.35 28.03
N VAL A 127 8.83 36.66 26.76
CA VAL A 127 7.48 36.70 26.15
C VAL A 127 6.80 35.33 26.25
N ALA A 128 7.50 34.25 25.93
CA ALA A 128 6.98 32.88 26.02
C ALA A 128 6.57 32.52 27.45
N THR A 129 7.38 32.89 28.45
CA THR A 129 7.08 32.64 29.87
C THR A 129 5.86 33.42 30.34
N VAL A 130 5.69 34.67 29.89
CA VAL A 130 4.51 35.47 30.19
C VAL A 130 3.26 34.85 29.55
N CYS A 131 3.31 34.52 28.26
CA CYS A 131 2.21 33.87 27.55
C CYS A 131 1.81 32.53 28.21
N ARG A 132 2.79 31.70 28.59
CA ARG A 132 2.57 30.44 29.32
C ARG A 132 1.77 30.66 30.60
N LYS A 133 2.14 31.64 31.41
CA LYS A 133 1.43 31.97 32.67
C LYS A 133 0.01 32.45 32.41
N VAL A 134 -0.20 33.27 31.37
CA VAL A 134 -1.53 33.78 31.00
C VAL A 134 -2.45 32.63 30.56
N VAL A 135 -1.97 31.75 29.69
CA VAL A 135 -2.75 30.61 29.17
C VAL A 135 -3.09 29.63 30.29
N HIS A 136 -2.11 29.28 31.13
CA HIS A 136 -2.36 28.41 32.28
C HIS A 136 -3.44 28.99 33.20
N ARG A 137 -3.39 30.31 33.47
CA ARG A 137 -4.40 31.01 34.29
C ARG A 137 -5.79 30.98 33.67
N ILE A 138 -5.91 31.14 32.34
CA ILE A 138 -7.21 31.09 31.64
C ILE A 138 -7.82 29.68 31.73
N PHE A 139 -7.04 28.63 31.47
CA PHE A 139 -7.53 27.24 31.47
C PHE A 139 -7.94 26.76 32.86
N THR A 140 -7.16 27.12 33.88
CA THR A 140 -7.49 26.80 35.29
C THR A 140 -8.74 27.54 35.77
N THR A 141 -8.90 28.83 35.39
CA THR A 141 -10.12 29.60 35.70
C THR A 141 -11.36 29.00 35.01
N ALA A 142 -11.20 28.44 33.81
CA ALA A 142 -12.27 27.78 33.07
C ALA A 142 -12.64 26.37 33.58
N LYS A 143 -11.90 25.83 34.57
CA LYS A 143 -12.07 24.46 35.10
C LYS A 143 -12.09 23.40 33.99
N ALA A 144 -11.27 23.60 32.95
CA ALA A 144 -11.24 22.72 31.78
C ALA A 144 -10.80 21.29 32.16
N ASP A 145 -9.84 21.18 33.08
CA ASP A 145 -9.28 19.90 33.54
C ASP A 145 -10.35 19.02 34.23
N GLU A 146 -11.18 19.61 35.11
CA GLU A 146 -12.26 18.89 35.82
C GLU A 146 -13.36 18.39 34.86
N ARG A 147 -13.74 19.21 33.87
CA ARG A 147 -14.84 18.89 32.94
C ARG A 147 -14.48 17.80 31.92
N LEU A 148 -13.20 17.70 31.57
CA LEU A 148 -12.71 16.74 30.59
C LEU A 148 -12.19 15.46 31.25
N GLY A 149 -11.49 15.55 32.38
CA GLY A 149 -11.03 14.39 33.15
C GLY A 149 -12.17 13.47 33.59
N ALA A 150 -13.27 14.05 34.08
CA ALA A 150 -14.45 13.28 34.53
C ALA A 150 -15.18 12.55 33.38
N ARG A 151 -15.04 12.98 32.13
CA ARG A 151 -15.68 12.36 30.96
C ARG A 151 -14.78 11.36 30.23
N ALA A 152 -13.47 11.48 30.39
CA ALA A 152 -12.47 10.67 29.68
C ALA A 152 -11.86 9.55 30.55
N GLY A 153 -12.10 9.55 31.87
CA GLY A 153 -11.59 8.51 32.77
C GLY A 153 -10.06 8.51 32.90
N LEU A 154 -9.43 9.66 32.66
CA LEU A 154 -7.97 9.83 32.74
C LEU A 154 -7.55 9.77 34.22
N GLY A 155 -6.57 8.93 34.53
CA GLY A 155 -6.13 8.65 35.91
C GLY A 155 -5.30 9.77 36.52
N GLU A 156 -5.20 9.78 37.86
CA GLU A 156 -4.30 10.66 38.61
C GLU A 156 -2.84 10.35 38.24
N GLY A 157 -2.22 11.21 37.41
CA GLY A 157 -0.83 11.07 36.97
C GLY A 157 -0.55 11.55 35.55
N GLU A 158 -1.58 11.76 34.73
CA GLU A 158 -1.41 12.34 33.40
C GLU A 158 -1.34 13.87 33.46
N MET A 159 -0.51 14.47 32.60
CA MET A 159 -0.33 15.93 32.56
C MET A 159 -1.67 16.63 32.34
N PRO A 160 -2.06 17.59 33.21
CA PRO A 160 -3.32 18.31 33.04
C PRO A 160 -3.32 19.10 31.73
N LEU A 161 -4.49 19.19 31.09
CA LEU A 161 -4.66 19.86 29.79
C LEU A 161 -4.23 21.32 29.88
N SER A 162 -4.51 21.99 30.99
CA SER A 162 -4.06 23.36 31.25
C SER A 162 -2.54 23.52 31.24
N GLN A 163 -1.79 22.51 31.69
CA GLN A 163 -0.33 22.51 31.67
C GLN A 163 0.20 22.18 30.29
N ALA A 164 -0.38 21.18 29.62
CA ALA A 164 -0.03 20.82 28.24
C ALA A 164 -0.25 22.01 27.28
N ALA A 165 -1.41 22.67 27.37
CA ALA A 165 -1.72 23.86 26.56
C ALA A 165 -0.75 25.00 26.82
N ALA A 166 -0.41 25.26 28.08
CA ALA A 166 0.55 26.30 28.45
C ALA A 166 1.97 25.98 27.92
N GLU A 167 2.38 24.72 27.97
CA GLU A 167 3.68 24.26 27.43
C GLU A 167 3.74 24.40 25.91
N ILE A 168 2.67 23.99 25.21
CA ILE A 168 2.54 24.15 23.76
C ILE A 168 2.65 25.62 23.38
N VAL A 169 1.98 26.52 24.11
CA VAL A 169 2.06 27.97 23.85
C VAL A 169 3.46 28.51 24.09
N PHE A 170 4.17 28.04 25.13
CA PHE A 170 5.57 28.42 25.35
C PHE A 170 6.45 28.08 24.14
N TYR A 171 6.39 26.83 23.67
CA TYR A 171 7.15 26.40 22.50
C TYR A 171 6.69 27.08 21.21
N LEU A 172 5.40 27.35 21.04
CA LEU A 172 4.84 28.04 19.88
C LEU A 172 5.33 29.50 19.82
N VAL A 173 5.37 30.20 20.95
CA VAL A 173 5.96 31.54 21.01
C VAL A 173 7.45 31.48 20.67
N LEU A 174 8.21 30.53 21.25
CA LEU A 174 9.63 30.36 20.92
C LEU A 174 9.84 30.08 19.42
N LEU A 175 8.99 29.24 18.83
CA LEU A 175 8.98 28.91 17.41
C LEU A 175 8.67 30.15 16.55
N LEU A 176 7.76 31.03 16.98
CA LEU A 176 7.44 32.28 16.28
C LEU A 176 8.61 33.27 16.28
N PHE A 177 9.42 33.27 17.34
CA PHE A 177 10.64 34.07 17.42
C PHE A 177 11.82 33.46 16.65
N LEU A 178 11.78 32.15 16.34
CA LEU A 178 12.86 31.48 15.63
C LEU A 178 13.17 32.12 14.25
N PRO A 179 12.20 32.42 13.36
CA PRO A 179 12.46 33.18 12.15
C PRO A 179 13.12 34.54 12.38
N LEU A 180 12.75 35.26 13.45
CA LEU A 180 13.36 36.56 13.79
C LEU A 180 14.83 36.38 14.22
N ILE A 181 15.11 35.34 15.00
CA ILE A 181 16.47 34.99 15.43
C ILE A 181 17.33 34.60 14.22
N LEU A 182 16.80 33.75 13.34
CA LEU A 182 17.50 33.34 12.11
C LEU A 182 17.74 34.52 11.15
N ASN A 183 16.78 35.46 11.07
CA ASN A 183 16.94 36.69 10.30
C ASN A 183 18.06 37.57 10.87
N ALA A 184 18.13 37.71 12.21
CA ALA A 184 19.21 38.45 12.86
C ALA A 184 20.59 37.81 12.61
N LEU A 185 20.65 36.48 12.44
CA LEU A 185 21.84 35.74 12.05
C LEU A 185 22.13 35.78 10.54
N ASP A 186 21.26 36.41 9.74
CA ASP A 186 21.36 36.48 8.28
C ASP A 186 21.35 35.09 7.61
N LEU A 187 20.58 34.16 8.18
CA LEU A 187 20.41 32.79 7.70
C LEU A 187 19.23 32.69 6.73
N ALA A 188 19.22 33.53 5.69
CA ALA A 188 18.10 33.68 4.75
C ALA A 188 17.68 32.35 4.08
N GLY A 189 18.65 31.47 3.78
CA GLY A 189 18.39 30.16 3.16
C GLY A 189 17.58 29.19 4.03
N LEU A 190 17.66 29.32 5.37
CA LEU A 190 16.91 28.48 6.31
C LEU A 190 15.58 29.10 6.72
N LEU A 191 15.46 30.42 6.54
CA LEU A 191 14.32 31.21 6.98
C LEU A 191 13.07 30.93 6.14
N VAL A 192 13.18 30.77 4.81
CA VAL A 192 12.01 30.59 3.94
C VAL A 192 11.25 29.29 4.23
N PRO A 193 11.88 28.09 4.27
CA PRO A 193 11.17 26.87 4.61
C PRO A 193 10.57 26.91 6.02
N LEU A 194 11.30 27.48 6.98
CA LEU A 194 10.82 27.62 8.35
C LEU A 194 9.59 28.55 8.42
N GLN A 195 9.60 29.69 7.74
CA GLN A 195 8.46 30.60 7.67
C GLN A 195 7.23 29.93 7.08
N LEU A 196 7.40 29.09 6.04
CA LEU A 196 6.31 28.30 5.48
C LEU A 196 5.75 27.29 6.50
N MET A 197 6.61 26.63 7.28
CA MET A 197 6.17 25.70 8.32
C MET A 197 5.43 26.42 9.45
N VAL A 198 5.97 27.52 9.96
CA VAL A 198 5.32 28.35 10.99
C VAL A 198 3.99 28.89 10.46
N GLY A 199 3.97 29.39 9.23
CA GLY A 199 2.75 29.85 8.57
C GLY A 199 1.68 28.75 8.45
N LYS A 200 2.07 27.53 8.06
CA LYS A 200 1.16 26.37 8.02
C LYS A 200 0.62 26.01 9.41
N ILE A 201 1.47 25.98 10.44
CA ILE A 201 1.06 25.67 11.81
C ILE A 201 0.07 26.73 12.34
N LEU A 202 0.35 28.01 12.11
CA LEU A 202 -0.55 29.08 12.51
C LEU A 202 -1.86 29.05 11.72
N GLY A 203 -1.78 28.79 10.41
CA GLY A 203 -2.94 28.59 9.55
C GLY A 203 -3.81 27.42 9.99
N PHE A 204 -3.21 26.35 10.52
CA PHE A 204 -3.92 25.18 11.04
C PHE A 204 -4.78 25.49 12.28
N ILE A 205 -4.45 26.52 13.07
CA ILE A 205 -5.17 26.83 14.31
C ILE A 205 -6.65 27.18 14.04
N PRO A 206 -7.01 28.15 13.18
CA PRO A 206 -8.40 28.40 12.81
C PRO A 206 -9.14 27.16 12.26
N HIS A 207 -8.47 26.38 11.41
CA HIS A 207 -9.00 25.17 10.80
C HIS A 207 -9.29 24.08 11.84
N LEU A 208 -8.43 23.94 12.84
CA LEU A 208 -8.63 23.03 13.97
C LEU A 208 -9.90 23.37 14.76
N PHE A 209 -10.16 24.65 15.01
CA PHE A 209 -11.40 25.08 15.66
C PHE A 209 -12.63 24.81 14.80
N ALA A 210 -12.57 25.11 13.50
CA ALA A 210 -13.67 24.82 12.57
C ALA A 210 -13.99 23.32 12.52
N ALA A 211 -12.97 22.48 12.37
CA ALA A 211 -13.08 21.03 12.38
C ALA A 211 -13.69 20.50 13.70
N ALA A 212 -13.22 21.01 14.84
CA ALA A 212 -13.75 20.62 16.15
C ALA A 212 -15.24 20.94 16.31
N ILE A 213 -15.67 22.12 15.85
CA ILE A 213 -17.08 22.53 15.87
C ILE A 213 -17.92 21.58 15.00
N ILE A 214 -17.48 21.32 13.76
CA ILE A 214 -18.17 20.41 12.83
C ILE A 214 -18.31 19.01 13.45
N LEU A 215 -17.22 18.49 14.02
CA LEU A 215 -17.21 17.16 14.63
C LEU A 215 -18.18 17.08 15.82
N ILE A 216 -18.16 18.07 16.72
CA ILE A 216 -19.05 18.09 17.90
C ILE A 216 -20.52 18.14 17.48
N ILE A 217 -20.85 19.05 16.57
CA ILE A 217 -22.23 19.23 16.08
C ILE A 217 -22.68 17.97 15.33
N GLY A 218 -21.88 17.49 14.39
CA GLY A 218 -22.25 16.35 13.57
C GLY A 218 -22.32 15.04 14.36
N TRP A 219 -21.45 14.84 15.34
CA TRP A 219 -21.54 13.69 16.27
C TRP A 219 -22.83 13.72 17.08
N PHE A 220 -23.22 14.90 17.58
CA PHE A 220 -24.46 15.07 18.31
C PHE A 220 -25.68 14.76 17.43
N ILE A 221 -25.70 15.29 16.20
CA ILE A 221 -26.75 15.04 15.20
C ILE A 221 -26.84 13.54 14.87
N ALA A 222 -25.71 12.89 14.57
CA ALA A 222 -25.66 11.46 14.26
C ALA A 222 -26.24 10.60 15.40
N ARG A 223 -25.91 10.93 16.65
CA ARG A 223 -26.42 10.21 17.82
C ARG A 223 -27.91 10.44 18.07
N ILE A 224 -28.43 11.62 17.77
CA ILE A 224 -29.88 11.88 17.81
C ILE A 224 -30.58 11.04 16.75
N LEU A 225 -30.12 11.09 15.50
CA LEU A 225 -30.70 10.36 14.38
C LEU A 225 -30.68 8.85 14.62
N GLN A 226 -29.59 8.31 15.16
CA GLN A 226 -29.50 6.91 15.59
C GLN A 226 -30.65 6.52 16.53
N LYS A 227 -30.87 7.31 17.59
CA LYS A 227 -31.91 7.05 18.58
C LYS A 227 -33.31 7.14 17.96
N ILE A 228 -33.55 8.16 17.13
CA ILE A 228 -34.82 8.34 16.43
C ILE A 228 -35.12 7.13 15.54
N VAL A 229 -34.16 6.73 14.68
CA VAL A 229 -34.34 5.59 13.77
C VAL A 229 -34.52 4.28 14.54
N THR A 230 -33.69 4.03 15.57
CA THR A 230 -33.81 2.82 16.40
C THR A 230 -35.19 2.73 17.06
N ASN A 231 -35.67 3.84 17.63
CA ASN A 231 -36.96 3.89 18.32
C ASN A 231 -38.12 3.77 17.32
N LEU A 232 -38.02 4.37 16.14
CA LEU A 232 -39.03 4.27 15.09
C LEU A 232 -39.15 2.83 14.55
N LEU A 233 -38.03 2.16 14.28
CA LEU A 233 -38.03 0.77 13.82
C LEU A 233 -38.59 -0.18 14.88
N ARG A 234 -38.29 0.06 16.15
CA ARG A 234 -38.90 -0.64 17.29
C ARG A 234 -40.42 -0.45 17.33
N ALA A 235 -40.89 0.79 17.12
CA ALA A 235 -42.32 1.09 17.09
C ALA A 235 -43.04 0.43 15.88
N LEU A 236 -42.35 0.31 14.75
CA LEU A 236 -42.86 -0.38 13.54
C LEU A 236 -42.84 -1.91 13.68
N GLY A 237 -42.25 -2.46 14.76
CA GLY A 237 -42.23 -3.90 15.03
C GLY A 237 -41.29 -4.70 14.14
N VAL A 238 -40.20 -4.09 13.68
CA VAL A 238 -39.16 -4.72 12.85
C VAL A 238 -38.52 -5.92 13.58
N GLU A 239 -38.59 -5.96 14.91
CA GLU A 239 -38.19 -7.08 15.76
C GLU A 239 -38.95 -8.36 15.42
N ARG A 240 -40.26 -8.27 15.12
CA ARG A 240 -41.09 -9.43 14.77
C ARG A 240 -40.65 -10.07 13.46
N LEU A 241 -40.13 -9.25 12.53
CA LEU A 241 -39.56 -9.74 11.28
C LEU A 241 -38.24 -10.47 11.54
N SER A 242 -37.37 -9.91 12.38
CA SER A 242 -36.11 -10.54 12.78
C SER A 242 -36.31 -11.89 13.48
N GLU A 243 -37.37 -12.03 14.29
CA GLU A 243 -37.75 -13.29 14.93
C GLU A 243 -38.23 -14.33 13.92
N ARG A 244 -39.08 -13.94 12.95
CA ARG A 244 -39.56 -14.86 11.89
C ARG A 244 -38.45 -15.40 11.00
N VAL A 245 -37.40 -14.61 10.78
CA VAL A 245 -36.23 -15.00 9.97
C VAL A 245 -35.16 -15.72 10.82
N GLY A 246 -35.33 -15.81 12.15
CA GLY A 246 -34.38 -16.48 13.03
C GLY A 246 -33.06 -15.71 13.27
N LEU A 247 -33.01 -14.44 12.85
CA LEU A 247 -31.83 -13.57 12.96
C LEU A 247 -31.57 -13.08 14.40
N SER A 248 -32.54 -13.25 15.31
CA SER A 248 -32.42 -12.84 16.71
C SER A 248 -31.31 -13.58 17.46
N LYS A 249 -31.03 -14.85 17.12
CA LYS A 249 -29.96 -15.64 17.76
C LYS A 249 -28.55 -15.19 17.36
N THR A 250 -28.40 -14.60 16.17
CA THR A 250 -27.10 -14.19 15.63
C THR A 250 -26.77 -12.72 15.90
N LEU A 251 -27.78 -11.86 16.12
CA LEU A 251 -27.61 -10.41 16.22
C LEU A 251 -27.50 -9.88 17.67
N GLY A 252 -27.62 -10.75 18.69
CA GLY A 252 -27.44 -10.39 20.09
C GLY A 252 -28.47 -9.38 20.63
N GLU A 253 -28.18 -8.79 21.80
CA GLU A 253 -29.11 -7.94 22.57
C GLU A 253 -29.50 -6.62 21.87
N GLN A 254 -28.76 -6.19 20.85
CA GLN A 254 -29.05 -4.93 20.16
C GLN A 254 -30.25 -5.04 19.19
N GLY A 255 -30.56 -6.27 18.72
CA GLY A 255 -31.62 -6.53 17.75
C GLY A 255 -31.40 -5.87 16.38
N LEU A 256 -32.25 -6.17 15.39
CA LEU A 256 -32.14 -5.63 14.03
C LEU A 256 -32.24 -4.09 14.01
N SER A 257 -33.15 -3.52 14.82
CA SER A 257 -33.35 -2.06 14.90
C SER A 257 -32.16 -1.32 15.48
N GLY A 258 -31.46 -1.90 16.46
CA GLY A 258 -30.26 -1.30 17.02
C GLY A 258 -29.10 -1.30 16.03
N LEU A 259 -28.96 -2.38 15.26
CA LEU A 259 -27.95 -2.48 14.20
C LEU A 259 -28.22 -1.53 13.04
N ILE A 260 -29.47 -1.40 12.61
CA ILE A 260 -29.84 -0.40 11.60
C ILE A 260 -29.60 1.01 12.14
N GLY A 261 -29.94 1.27 13.41
CA GLY A 261 -29.61 2.53 14.07
C GLY A 261 -28.11 2.82 14.09
N LEU A 262 -27.28 1.82 14.43
CA LEU A 262 -25.82 1.93 14.40
C LEU A 262 -25.29 2.16 12.97
N ALA A 263 -25.87 1.49 11.97
CA ALA A 263 -25.53 1.73 10.57
C ALA A 263 -25.84 3.17 10.17
N VAL A 264 -27.00 3.71 10.56
CA VAL A 264 -27.35 5.13 10.34
C VAL A 264 -26.40 6.06 11.08
N TYR A 265 -26.03 5.75 12.33
CA TYR A 265 -25.02 6.51 13.06
C TYR A 265 -23.71 6.61 12.29
N ILE A 266 -23.18 5.47 11.84
CA ILE A 266 -21.92 5.41 11.07
C ILE A 266 -22.07 6.14 9.74
N LEU A 267 -23.19 5.95 9.04
CA LEU A 267 -23.49 6.58 7.75
C LEU A 267 -23.49 8.10 7.82
N ILE A 268 -23.91 8.68 8.95
CA ILE A 268 -23.92 10.13 9.16
C ILE A 268 -22.56 10.60 9.71
N LEU A 269 -21.94 9.81 10.58
CA LEU A 269 -20.67 10.17 11.21
C LEU A 269 -19.52 10.23 10.20
N ILE A 270 -19.48 9.34 9.20
CA ILE A 270 -18.41 9.35 8.18
C ILE A 270 -18.39 10.66 7.38
N PRO A 271 -19.51 11.14 6.78
CA PRO A 271 -19.56 12.46 6.14
C PRO A 271 -19.18 13.60 7.08
N VAL A 272 -19.62 13.56 8.34
CA VAL A 272 -19.24 14.57 9.35
C VAL A 272 -17.74 14.56 9.60
N LEU A 273 -17.13 13.37 9.71
CA LEU A 273 -15.70 13.23 9.90
C LEU A 273 -14.94 13.76 8.69
N ILE A 274 -15.40 13.45 7.47
CA ILE A 274 -14.83 13.99 6.23
C ILE A 274 -14.94 15.51 6.21
N ALA A 275 -16.10 16.08 6.53
CA ALA A 275 -16.29 17.52 6.60
C ALA A 275 -15.39 18.19 7.67
N ALA A 276 -15.14 17.51 8.80
CA ALA A 276 -14.20 17.98 9.81
C ALA A 276 -12.75 17.92 9.32
N LEU A 277 -12.37 16.86 8.60
CA LEU A 277 -11.04 16.72 7.99
C LEU A 277 -10.80 17.72 6.84
N ASP A 278 -11.84 18.02 6.06
CA ASP A 278 -11.87 19.06 5.04
C ASP A 278 -11.65 20.44 5.67
N ALA A 279 -12.40 20.73 6.73
CA ALA A 279 -12.21 21.96 7.52
C ALA A 279 -10.82 22.04 8.18
N LEU A 280 -10.13 20.91 8.35
CA LEU A 280 -8.74 20.85 8.83
C LEU A 280 -7.71 21.12 7.72
N ALA A 281 -8.16 21.27 6.47
CA ALA A 281 -7.36 21.49 5.26
C ALA A 281 -6.30 20.38 5.01
N ILE A 282 -6.65 19.13 5.30
CA ILE A 282 -5.79 17.97 5.01
C ILE A 282 -6.26 17.29 3.71
N ASP A 283 -6.13 18.00 2.59
CA ASP A 283 -6.62 17.56 1.27
C ASP A 283 -6.12 16.16 0.88
N ALA A 284 -4.87 15.84 1.25
CA ALA A 284 -4.23 14.55 0.99
C ALA A 284 -4.98 13.35 1.61
N VAL A 285 -5.75 13.57 2.68
CA VAL A 285 -6.55 12.53 3.35
C VAL A 285 -8.02 12.67 2.99
N THR A 286 -8.53 13.89 2.96
CA THR A 286 -9.96 14.17 2.73
C THR A 286 -10.43 13.73 1.35
N VAL A 287 -9.64 13.95 0.30
CA VAL A 287 -10.05 13.64 -1.09
C VAL A 287 -10.22 12.13 -1.32
N PRO A 288 -9.23 11.26 -0.99
CA PRO A 288 -9.42 9.81 -1.11
C PRO A 288 -10.60 9.29 -0.29
N LEU A 289 -10.76 9.76 0.96
CA LEU A 289 -11.88 9.33 1.83
C LEU A 289 -13.24 9.75 1.26
N SER A 290 -13.35 10.96 0.73
CA SER A 290 -14.57 11.45 0.06
C SER A 290 -14.91 10.61 -1.16
N ASN A 291 -13.91 10.25 -1.96
CA ASN A 291 -14.09 9.37 -3.12
C ASN A 291 -14.55 7.97 -2.71
N MET A 292 -13.96 7.41 -1.66
CA MET A 292 -14.38 6.11 -1.11
C MET A 292 -15.82 6.15 -0.59
N LEU A 293 -16.21 7.21 0.11
CA LEU A 293 -17.59 7.38 0.58
C LEU A 293 -18.56 7.51 -0.60
N ASN A 294 -18.26 8.36 -1.58
CA ASN A 294 -19.10 8.53 -2.76
C ASN A 294 -19.24 7.25 -3.57
N GLN A 295 -18.16 6.47 -3.69
CA GLN A 295 -18.20 5.14 -4.30
C GLN A 295 -19.05 4.17 -3.47
N GLY A 296 -18.88 4.14 -2.15
CA GLY A 296 -19.68 3.29 -1.25
C GLY A 296 -21.17 3.62 -1.28
N LEU A 297 -21.53 4.91 -1.28
CA LEU A 297 -22.92 5.37 -1.43
C LEU A 297 -23.46 5.05 -2.83
N GLY A 298 -22.64 5.18 -3.86
CA GLY A 298 -22.97 4.81 -5.23
C GLY A 298 -23.15 3.30 -5.44
N MET A 299 -22.63 2.45 -4.55
CA MET A 299 -22.88 1.00 -4.58
C MET A 299 -24.29 0.65 -4.09
N LEU A 300 -24.97 1.50 -3.30
CA LEU A 300 -26.29 1.19 -2.77
C LEU A 300 -27.33 0.93 -3.89
N PRO A 301 -27.51 1.81 -4.90
CA PRO A 301 -28.39 1.51 -6.02
C PRO A 301 -27.97 0.26 -6.82
N ALA A 302 -26.67 0.07 -7.01
CA ALA A 302 -26.13 -1.08 -7.73
C ALA A 302 -26.41 -2.41 -7.00
N LEU A 303 -26.36 -2.43 -5.67
CA LEU A 303 -26.71 -3.58 -4.85
C LEU A 303 -28.17 -4.00 -5.07
N PHE A 304 -29.10 -3.04 -5.10
CA PHE A 304 -30.49 -3.33 -5.43
C PHE A 304 -30.65 -3.87 -6.86
N GLY A 305 -29.95 -3.27 -7.83
CA GLY A 305 -29.96 -3.74 -9.22
C GLY A 305 -29.45 -5.18 -9.37
N ALA A 306 -28.31 -5.49 -8.75
CA ALA A 306 -27.71 -6.82 -8.76
C ALA A 306 -28.60 -7.86 -8.06
N ALA A 307 -29.17 -7.51 -6.90
CA ALA A 307 -30.11 -8.37 -6.18
C ALA A 307 -31.38 -8.64 -6.99
N LEU A 308 -31.91 -7.62 -7.67
CA LEU A 308 -33.08 -7.76 -8.54
C LEU A 308 -32.79 -8.72 -9.71
N VAL A 309 -31.65 -8.55 -10.39
CA VAL A 309 -31.22 -9.44 -11.49
C VAL A 309 -31.12 -10.88 -11.02
N LEU A 310 -30.46 -11.14 -9.87
CA LEU A 310 -30.35 -12.49 -9.31
C LEU A 310 -31.72 -13.09 -8.97
N ALA A 311 -32.61 -12.30 -8.37
CA ALA A 311 -33.96 -12.76 -8.02
C ALA A 311 -34.78 -13.13 -9.27
N VAL A 312 -34.76 -12.26 -10.29
CA VAL A 312 -35.44 -12.51 -11.57
C VAL A 312 -34.86 -13.73 -12.27
N ALA A 313 -33.53 -13.84 -12.33
CA ALA A 313 -32.87 -14.98 -12.95
C ALA A 313 -33.16 -16.31 -12.23
N TYR A 314 -33.27 -16.30 -10.90
CA TYR A 314 -33.65 -17.50 -10.15
C TYR A 314 -35.09 -17.93 -10.47
N ILE A 315 -36.04 -16.99 -10.51
CA ILE A 315 -37.44 -17.28 -10.83
C ILE A 315 -37.56 -17.83 -12.25
N LEU A 316 -37.00 -17.12 -13.24
CA LEU A 316 -37.03 -17.55 -14.64
C LEU A 316 -36.24 -18.84 -14.86
N GLY A 317 -35.07 -18.94 -14.26
CA GLY A 317 -34.20 -20.10 -14.35
C GLY A 317 -34.85 -21.35 -13.79
N LYS A 318 -35.62 -21.25 -12.70
CA LYS A 318 -36.38 -22.38 -12.16
C LYS A 318 -37.42 -22.88 -13.17
N VAL A 319 -38.15 -21.97 -13.81
CA VAL A 319 -39.14 -22.32 -14.84
C VAL A 319 -38.48 -22.99 -16.04
N VAL A 320 -37.37 -22.43 -16.53
CA VAL A 320 -36.63 -22.97 -17.67
C VAL A 320 -36.02 -24.33 -17.34
N ALA A 321 -35.45 -24.51 -16.15
CA ALA A 321 -34.89 -25.77 -15.68
C ALA A 321 -35.94 -26.88 -15.56
N GLU A 322 -37.12 -26.54 -15.03
CA GLU A 322 -38.22 -27.49 -14.91
C GLU A 322 -38.78 -27.88 -16.28
N LEU A 323 -38.92 -26.92 -17.20
CA LEU A 323 -39.30 -27.21 -18.57
C LEU A 323 -38.27 -28.11 -19.27
N ALA A 324 -36.98 -27.80 -19.14
CA ALA A 324 -35.90 -28.59 -19.71
C ALA A 324 -35.91 -30.03 -19.15
N SER A 325 -36.08 -30.19 -17.84
CA SER A 325 -36.19 -31.50 -17.19
C SER A 325 -37.36 -32.31 -17.74
N ARG A 326 -38.55 -31.70 -17.85
CA ARG A 326 -39.76 -32.37 -18.37
C ARG A 326 -39.63 -32.75 -19.85
N LEU A 327 -39.00 -31.90 -20.66
CA LEU A 327 -38.73 -32.20 -22.06
C LEU A 327 -37.73 -33.36 -22.20
N LEU A 328 -36.68 -33.40 -21.38
CA LEU A 328 -35.71 -34.49 -21.35
C LEU A 328 -36.36 -35.81 -20.88
N GLU A 329 -37.19 -35.76 -19.86
CA GLU A 329 -37.98 -36.90 -19.39
C GLU A 329 -38.89 -37.43 -20.52
N GLY A 330 -39.62 -36.54 -21.21
CA GLY A 330 -40.48 -36.90 -22.34
C GLY A 330 -39.74 -37.51 -23.54
N MET A 331 -38.47 -37.15 -23.74
CA MET A 331 -37.59 -37.79 -24.74
C MET A 331 -37.02 -39.14 -24.28
N GLY A 332 -37.31 -39.57 -23.05
CA GLY A 332 -36.78 -40.81 -22.47
C GLY A 332 -35.32 -40.72 -22.02
N PHE A 333 -34.82 -39.52 -21.70
CA PHE A 333 -33.44 -39.29 -21.25
C PHE A 333 -33.07 -40.11 -20.01
N ASP A 334 -34.05 -40.42 -19.16
CA ASP A 334 -33.85 -41.25 -17.95
C ASP A 334 -33.51 -42.70 -18.26
N THR A 335 -33.79 -43.16 -19.49
CA THR A 335 -33.42 -44.50 -19.95
C THR A 335 -32.03 -44.55 -20.60
N LEU A 336 -31.41 -43.40 -20.89
CA LEU A 336 -30.10 -43.35 -21.56
C LEU A 336 -28.98 -44.06 -20.79
N PRO A 337 -28.84 -43.93 -19.46
CA PRO A 337 -27.78 -44.65 -18.73
C PRO A 337 -27.86 -46.17 -18.95
N ARG A 338 -29.09 -46.74 -18.96
CA ARG A 338 -29.30 -48.16 -19.26
C ARG A 338 -28.90 -48.50 -20.70
N ARG A 339 -29.20 -47.64 -21.68
CA ARG A 339 -28.80 -47.82 -23.09
C ARG A 339 -27.29 -47.70 -23.32
N LEU A 340 -26.62 -46.90 -22.51
CA LEU A 340 -25.15 -46.75 -22.52
C LEU A 340 -24.43 -47.94 -21.84
N GLY A 341 -25.19 -48.90 -21.28
CA GLY A 341 -24.64 -50.05 -20.58
C GLY A 341 -24.17 -49.73 -19.16
N CYS A 342 -24.56 -48.57 -18.61
CA CYS A 342 -24.35 -48.23 -17.21
C CYS A 342 -25.44 -48.91 -16.36
N THR A 343 -25.13 -50.05 -15.76
CA THR A 343 -26.00 -50.76 -14.80
C THR A 343 -25.88 -50.15 -13.41
N TRP A 344 -26.09 -48.83 -13.30
CA TRP A 344 -26.24 -48.18 -12.01
C TRP A 344 -27.69 -48.35 -11.57
N GLU A 345 -27.91 -49.12 -10.50
CA GLU A 345 -29.17 -49.07 -9.77
C GLU A 345 -29.20 -47.76 -8.98
N PRO A 346 -30.15 -46.84 -9.25
CA PRO A 346 -30.23 -45.60 -8.51
C PRO A 346 -30.52 -45.92 -7.04
N ALA A 347 -29.63 -45.48 -6.14
CA ALA A 347 -29.88 -45.56 -4.71
C ALA A 347 -31.17 -44.79 -4.37
N GLU A 348 -31.93 -45.26 -3.39
CA GLU A 348 -33.16 -44.61 -2.95
C GLU A 348 -32.92 -43.12 -2.65
N GLY A 349 -33.69 -42.24 -3.30
CA GLY A 349 -33.57 -40.78 -3.15
C GLY A 349 -32.61 -40.09 -4.13
N THR A 350 -31.96 -40.81 -5.06
CA THR A 350 -31.15 -40.18 -6.12
C THR A 350 -32.02 -39.52 -7.19
N LYS A 351 -31.62 -38.33 -7.64
CA LYS A 351 -32.35 -37.56 -8.66
C LYS A 351 -32.21 -38.24 -10.03
N THR A 352 -33.26 -38.18 -10.83
CA THR A 352 -33.23 -38.69 -12.22
C THR A 352 -32.21 -37.91 -13.07
N PRO A 353 -31.61 -38.54 -14.10
CA PRO A 353 -30.71 -37.87 -15.04
C PRO A 353 -31.34 -36.62 -15.68
N SER A 354 -32.63 -36.67 -16.03
CA SER A 354 -33.41 -35.53 -16.54
C SER A 354 -33.46 -34.38 -15.52
N ALA A 355 -33.71 -34.69 -14.25
CA ALA A 355 -33.70 -33.69 -13.17
C ALA A 355 -32.30 -33.10 -12.94
N MET A 356 -31.24 -33.90 -12.99
CA MET A 356 -29.85 -33.41 -12.89
C MET A 356 -29.53 -32.42 -14.02
N ALA A 357 -29.94 -32.72 -15.26
CA ALA A 357 -29.79 -31.80 -16.38
C ALA A 357 -30.59 -30.51 -16.16
N GLY A 358 -31.81 -30.58 -15.61
CA GLY A 358 -32.56 -29.40 -15.18
C GLY A 358 -31.81 -28.54 -14.15
N TYR A 359 -31.21 -29.16 -13.12
CA TYR A 359 -30.38 -28.44 -12.15
C TYR A 359 -29.13 -27.81 -12.79
N LEU A 360 -28.51 -28.46 -13.78
CA LEU A 360 -27.40 -27.87 -14.54
C LEU A 360 -27.84 -26.65 -15.35
N VAL A 361 -29.04 -26.67 -15.94
CA VAL A 361 -29.62 -25.51 -16.63
C VAL A 361 -29.85 -24.36 -15.64
N LEU A 362 -30.44 -24.64 -14.47
CA LEU A 362 -30.60 -23.63 -13.41
C LEU A 362 -29.26 -23.05 -12.98
N ALA A 363 -28.26 -23.91 -12.72
CA ALA A 363 -26.92 -23.50 -12.32
C ALA A 363 -26.26 -22.62 -13.40
N SER A 364 -26.42 -22.97 -14.68
CA SER A 364 -25.89 -22.19 -15.80
C SER A 364 -26.52 -20.79 -15.85
N ILE A 365 -27.85 -20.71 -15.76
CA ILE A 365 -28.58 -19.43 -15.73
C ILE A 365 -28.14 -18.57 -14.54
N MET A 366 -27.96 -19.18 -13.37
CA MET A 366 -27.48 -18.48 -12.18
C MET A 366 -26.03 -17.99 -12.35
N LEU A 367 -25.14 -18.75 -13.00
CA LEU A 367 -23.79 -18.29 -13.30
C LEU A 367 -23.81 -17.08 -14.23
N PHE A 368 -24.62 -17.08 -15.29
CA PHE A 368 -24.79 -15.91 -16.16
C PHE A 368 -25.33 -14.71 -15.38
N ALA A 369 -26.34 -14.91 -14.54
CA ALA A 369 -26.88 -13.84 -13.69
C ALA A 369 -25.86 -13.31 -12.69
N LEU A 370 -24.96 -14.16 -12.19
CA LEU A 370 -23.88 -13.75 -11.29
C LEU A 370 -22.82 -12.91 -11.99
N ILE A 371 -22.53 -13.19 -13.27
CA ILE A 371 -21.66 -12.32 -14.10
C ILE A 371 -22.29 -10.94 -14.21
N GLU A 372 -23.56 -10.85 -14.60
CA GLU A 372 -24.29 -9.57 -14.74
C GLU A 372 -24.39 -8.82 -13.41
N ALA A 373 -24.75 -9.51 -12.32
CA ALA A 373 -24.80 -8.93 -10.98
C ALA A 373 -23.43 -8.37 -10.55
N SER A 374 -22.35 -9.10 -10.84
CA SER A 374 -20.98 -8.65 -10.55
C SER A 374 -20.59 -7.43 -11.37
N GLN A 375 -21.02 -7.35 -12.63
CA GLN A 375 -20.79 -6.18 -13.49
C GLN A 375 -21.56 -4.94 -13.01
N ILE A 376 -22.82 -5.10 -12.59
CA ILE A 376 -23.62 -4.02 -11.98
C ILE A 376 -22.92 -3.48 -10.72
N LEU A 377 -22.36 -4.37 -9.90
CA LEU A 377 -21.56 -4.02 -8.72
C LEU A 377 -20.17 -3.46 -9.06
N LYS A 378 -19.81 -3.40 -10.34
CA LYS A 378 -18.49 -3.00 -10.85
C LYS A 378 -17.34 -3.90 -10.39
N PHE A 379 -17.64 -5.14 -10.01
CA PHE A 379 -16.65 -6.17 -9.73
C PHE A 379 -16.23 -6.88 -11.02
N ALA A 380 -15.60 -6.12 -11.93
CA ALA A 380 -15.24 -6.60 -13.27
C ALA A 380 -14.33 -7.85 -13.23
N LEU A 381 -13.35 -7.88 -12.32
CA LEU A 381 -12.47 -9.04 -12.14
C LEU A 381 -13.24 -10.29 -11.68
N LEU A 382 -14.19 -10.13 -10.76
CA LEU A 382 -15.00 -11.23 -10.27
C LEU A 382 -15.90 -11.76 -11.39
N ALA A 383 -16.52 -10.86 -12.16
CA ALA A 383 -17.33 -11.22 -13.32
C ALA A 383 -16.51 -12.01 -14.35
N GLU A 384 -15.25 -11.63 -14.57
CA GLU A 384 -14.35 -12.32 -15.51
C GLU A 384 -13.96 -13.71 -15.01
N ILE A 385 -13.61 -13.85 -13.74
CA ILE A 385 -13.32 -15.16 -13.13
C ILE A 385 -14.54 -16.10 -13.25
N ILE A 386 -15.75 -15.57 -12.98
CA ILE A 386 -16.99 -16.35 -13.11
C ILE A 386 -17.24 -16.70 -14.59
N ARG A 387 -16.96 -15.78 -15.52
CA ARG A 387 -17.08 -16.03 -16.97
C ARG A 387 -16.15 -17.14 -17.42
N ASP A 388 -14.88 -17.09 -17.05
CA ASP A 388 -13.89 -18.12 -17.37
C ASP A 388 -14.30 -19.48 -16.78
N PHE A 389 -14.77 -19.48 -15.53
CA PHE A 389 -15.31 -20.68 -14.90
C PHE A 389 -16.54 -21.23 -15.63
N THR A 390 -17.44 -20.35 -16.09
CA THR A 390 -18.65 -20.72 -16.85
C THR A 390 -18.26 -21.33 -18.20
N VAL A 391 -17.29 -20.75 -18.89
CA VAL A 391 -16.73 -21.29 -20.14
C VAL A 391 -16.08 -22.65 -19.89
N PHE A 392 -15.28 -22.78 -18.84
CA PHE A 392 -14.68 -24.06 -18.45
C PHE A 392 -15.74 -25.12 -18.14
N ALA A 393 -16.80 -24.79 -17.39
CA ALA A 393 -17.91 -25.70 -17.12
C ALA A 393 -18.61 -26.15 -18.42
N GLY A 394 -18.77 -25.25 -19.40
CA GLY A 394 -19.27 -25.59 -20.73
C GLY A 394 -18.37 -26.59 -21.48
N HIS A 395 -17.05 -26.42 -21.42
CA HIS A 395 -16.08 -27.36 -21.98
C HIS A 395 -16.17 -28.74 -21.32
N VAL A 396 -16.32 -28.77 -19.99
CA VAL A 396 -16.51 -30.02 -19.22
C VAL A 396 -17.79 -30.74 -19.67
N LEU A 397 -18.91 -30.03 -19.78
CA LEU A 397 -20.18 -30.59 -20.27
C LEU A 397 -20.05 -31.15 -21.69
N MET A 398 -19.41 -30.40 -22.60
CA MET A 398 -19.16 -30.88 -23.96
C MET A 398 -18.28 -32.13 -23.99
N GLY A 399 -17.24 -32.19 -23.16
CA GLY A 399 -16.41 -33.39 -23.02
C GLY A 399 -17.21 -34.60 -22.53
N LEU A 400 -18.11 -34.41 -21.55
CA LEU A 400 -18.99 -35.48 -21.07
C LEU A 400 -19.94 -35.98 -22.18
N ILE A 401 -20.49 -35.08 -22.98
CA ILE A 401 -21.35 -35.43 -24.14
C ILE A 401 -20.55 -36.24 -25.16
N ILE A 402 -19.35 -35.80 -25.54
CA ILE A 402 -18.47 -36.53 -26.47
C ILE A 402 -18.16 -37.93 -25.93
N PHE A 403 -17.85 -38.04 -24.64
CA PHE A 403 -17.58 -39.33 -24.02
C PHE A 403 -18.81 -40.25 -24.04
N ALA A 404 -19.99 -39.73 -23.71
CA ALA A 404 -21.24 -40.49 -23.73
C ALA A 404 -21.56 -41.03 -25.14
N ILE A 405 -21.39 -40.20 -26.17
CA ILE A 405 -21.53 -40.63 -27.58
C ILE A 405 -20.49 -41.71 -27.91
N GLY A 406 -19.25 -41.55 -27.45
CA GLY A 406 -18.20 -42.55 -27.64
C GLY A 406 -18.51 -43.90 -27.02
N VAL A 407 -19.04 -43.93 -25.80
CA VAL A 407 -19.51 -45.16 -25.14
C VAL A 407 -20.62 -45.81 -25.95
N TYR A 408 -21.58 -45.02 -26.44
CA TYR A 408 -22.65 -45.51 -27.29
C TYR A 408 -22.12 -46.17 -28.58
N LEU A 409 -21.22 -45.50 -29.30
CA LEU A 409 -20.59 -46.02 -30.52
C LEU A 409 -19.75 -47.28 -30.25
N ALA A 410 -19.02 -47.31 -29.13
CA ALA A 410 -18.22 -48.47 -28.73
C ALA A 410 -19.09 -49.72 -28.53
N ASN A 411 -20.26 -49.55 -27.92
CA ASN A 411 -21.21 -50.66 -27.71
C ASN A 411 -21.86 -51.12 -29.02
N ILE A 412 -22.19 -50.20 -29.93
CA ILE A 412 -22.69 -50.56 -31.28
C ILE A 412 -21.64 -51.37 -32.03
N ALA A 413 -20.39 -50.90 -32.06
CA ALA A 413 -19.29 -51.60 -32.72
C ALA A 413 -19.06 -52.99 -32.12
N TYR A 414 -19.09 -53.11 -30.79
CA TYR A 414 -18.98 -54.39 -30.10
C TYR A 414 -20.08 -55.38 -30.54
N ASN A 415 -21.33 -54.93 -30.57
CA ASN A 415 -22.47 -55.76 -30.95
C ASN A 415 -22.45 -56.14 -32.45
N ALA A 416 -22.05 -55.20 -33.33
CA ALA A 416 -21.92 -55.46 -34.76
C ALA A 416 -20.81 -56.49 -35.05
N VAL A 417 -19.66 -56.40 -34.37
CA VAL A 417 -18.56 -57.35 -34.58
C VAL A 417 -18.88 -58.72 -33.98
N THR A 418 -19.53 -58.77 -32.80
CA THR A 418 -19.94 -60.06 -32.19
C THR A 418 -21.01 -60.80 -32.99
N SER A 419 -21.89 -60.08 -33.70
CA SER A 419 -22.93 -60.68 -34.56
C SER A 419 -22.43 -61.13 -35.94
N SER A 420 -21.19 -60.80 -36.32
CA SER A 420 -20.61 -61.11 -37.64
C SER A 420 -20.24 -62.59 -37.88
N GLY A 421 -20.40 -63.48 -36.90
CA GLY A 421 -20.17 -64.93 -37.04
C GLY A 421 -18.70 -65.37 -37.17
N MET A 422 -17.72 -64.47 -37.05
CA MET A 422 -16.29 -64.81 -37.15
C MET A 422 -15.81 -65.71 -36.00
N ARG A 423 -14.86 -66.62 -36.30
CA ARG A 423 -14.23 -67.55 -35.33
C ARG A 423 -13.59 -66.87 -34.10
N SER A 424 -13.19 -65.60 -34.23
CA SER A 424 -12.63 -64.77 -33.15
C SER A 424 -13.40 -63.46 -32.94
N ALA A 425 -14.71 -63.45 -33.21
CA ALA A 425 -15.56 -62.26 -33.13
C ALA A 425 -15.48 -61.53 -31.77
N LYS A 426 -15.39 -62.26 -30.66
CA LYS A 426 -15.31 -61.65 -29.31
C LYS A 426 -14.01 -60.87 -29.07
N LEU A 427 -12.87 -61.38 -29.53
CA LEU A 427 -11.58 -60.71 -29.38
C LEU A 427 -11.53 -59.43 -30.23
N ALA A 428 -11.97 -59.53 -31.49
CA ALA A 428 -12.06 -58.38 -32.38
C ALA A 428 -13.06 -57.32 -31.88
N ALA A 429 -14.20 -57.75 -31.32
CA ALA A 429 -15.21 -56.85 -30.77
C ALA A 429 -14.69 -56.12 -29.52
N ASN A 430 -14.02 -56.82 -28.60
CA ASN A 430 -13.41 -56.20 -27.42
C ASN A 430 -12.31 -55.22 -27.82
N ALA A 431 -11.47 -55.57 -28.79
CA ALA A 431 -10.45 -54.65 -29.31
C ALA A 431 -11.10 -53.38 -29.89
N ALA A 432 -12.12 -53.52 -30.76
CA ALA A 432 -12.84 -52.39 -31.33
C ALA A 432 -13.48 -51.49 -30.25
N ARG A 433 -14.12 -52.09 -29.24
CA ARG A 433 -14.73 -51.37 -28.13
C ARG A 433 -13.70 -50.55 -27.33
N ILE A 434 -12.58 -51.18 -26.98
CA ILE A 434 -11.51 -50.53 -26.22
C ILE A 434 -10.89 -49.40 -27.05
N SER A 435 -10.62 -49.61 -28.34
CA SER A 435 -10.10 -48.58 -29.22
C SER A 435 -11.02 -47.35 -29.30
N ILE A 436 -12.33 -47.55 -29.47
CA ILE A 436 -13.30 -46.45 -29.53
C ILE A 436 -13.40 -45.73 -28.18
N LEU A 437 -13.41 -46.47 -27.06
CA LEU A 437 -13.49 -45.87 -25.72
C LEU A 437 -12.26 -45.03 -25.40
N VAL A 438 -11.06 -45.55 -25.71
CA VAL A 438 -9.78 -44.85 -25.53
C VAL A 438 -9.76 -43.58 -26.37
N PHE A 439 -10.19 -43.64 -27.64
CA PHE A 439 -10.28 -42.48 -28.52
C PHE A 439 -11.32 -41.44 -28.06
N ALA A 440 -12.50 -41.89 -27.64
CA ALA A 440 -13.54 -41.03 -27.11
C ALA A 440 -13.13 -40.36 -25.79
N GLY A 441 -12.45 -41.09 -24.91
CA GLY A 441 -11.87 -40.55 -23.68
C GLY A 441 -10.84 -39.46 -23.98
N ALA A 442 -9.97 -39.68 -24.96
CA ALA A 442 -9.00 -38.69 -25.41
C ALA A 442 -9.68 -37.40 -25.89
N MET A 443 -10.65 -37.55 -26.80
CA MET A 443 -11.37 -36.41 -27.38
C MET A 443 -12.18 -35.67 -26.32
N ALA A 444 -12.80 -36.40 -25.40
CA ALA A 444 -13.52 -35.82 -24.27
C ALA A 444 -12.58 -35.00 -23.39
N LEU A 445 -11.47 -35.57 -22.91
CA LEU A 445 -10.49 -34.87 -22.07
C LEU A 445 -9.91 -33.64 -22.77
N ARG A 446 -9.63 -33.74 -24.08
CA ARG A 446 -9.20 -32.60 -24.91
C ARG A 446 -10.27 -31.52 -25.01
N GLN A 447 -11.54 -31.89 -25.14
CA GLN A 447 -12.64 -30.92 -25.17
C GLN A 447 -12.82 -30.21 -23.84
N MET A 448 -12.55 -30.88 -22.71
CA MET A 448 -12.59 -30.26 -21.37
C MET A 448 -11.45 -29.25 -21.15
N GLY A 449 -10.46 -29.16 -22.05
CA GLY A 449 -9.32 -28.27 -21.91
C GLY A 449 -8.25 -28.77 -20.93
N LEU A 450 -8.31 -30.03 -20.51
CA LEU A 450 -7.40 -30.60 -19.53
C LEU A 450 -6.04 -30.91 -20.18
N ALA A 451 -5.10 -29.97 -20.14
CA ALA A 451 -3.74 -30.17 -20.63
C ALA A 451 -3.70 -30.76 -22.06
N ASN A 452 -4.36 -30.07 -23.00
CA ASN A 452 -4.51 -30.50 -24.38
C ASN A 452 -3.20 -30.95 -25.04
N GLU A 453 -2.10 -30.27 -24.77
CA GLU A 453 -0.77 -30.64 -25.28
C GLU A 453 -0.31 -31.99 -24.73
N ILE A 454 -0.47 -32.23 -23.42
CA ILE A 454 -0.10 -33.50 -22.79
C ILE A 454 -0.94 -34.64 -23.38
N ILE A 455 -2.25 -34.44 -23.54
CA ILE A 455 -3.13 -35.47 -24.13
C ILE A 455 -2.74 -35.73 -25.58
N ASN A 456 -2.57 -34.69 -26.39
CA ASN A 456 -2.20 -34.84 -27.80
C ASN A 456 -0.85 -35.54 -27.96
N LEU A 457 0.15 -35.19 -27.14
CA LEU A 457 1.46 -35.84 -27.14
C LEU A 457 1.37 -37.29 -26.68
N ALA A 458 0.69 -37.56 -25.56
CA ALA A 458 0.55 -38.91 -25.04
C ALA A 458 -0.16 -39.83 -26.03
N PHE A 459 -1.25 -39.37 -26.66
CA PHE A 459 -1.95 -40.13 -27.69
C PHE A 459 -1.15 -40.27 -28.98
N GLY A 460 -0.49 -39.21 -29.44
CA GLY A 460 0.37 -39.25 -30.61
C GLY A 460 1.52 -40.25 -30.44
N LEU A 461 2.16 -40.25 -29.27
CA LEU A 461 3.22 -41.20 -28.91
C LEU A 461 2.69 -42.62 -28.75
N LEU A 462 1.53 -42.81 -28.12
CA LEU A 462 0.93 -44.14 -27.92
C LEU A 462 0.50 -44.75 -29.26
N LEU A 463 -0.19 -43.99 -30.11
CA LEU A 463 -0.55 -44.44 -31.45
C LEU A 463 0.69 -44.64 -32.32
N GLY A 464 1.69 -43.78 -32.20
CA GLY A 464 2.98 -43.95 -32.85
C GLY A 464 3.68 -45.24 -32.43
N ALA A 465 3.71 -45.55 -31.14
CA ALA A 465 4.29 -46.79 -30.61
C ALA A 465 3.53 -48.02 -31.09
N ILE A 466 2.18 -47.99 -31.11
CA ILE A 466 1.37 -49.09 -31.66
C ILE A 466 1.64 -49.26 -33.16
N ALA A 467 1.69 -48.16 -33.92
CA ALA A 467 1.98 -48.21 -35.35
C ALA A 467 3.36 -48.83 -35.63
N ILE A 468 4.39 -48.44 -34.86
CA ILE A 468 5.73 -49.02 -34.93
C ILE A 468 5.70 -50.50 -34.54
N ALA A 469 5.02 -50.87 -33.46
CA ALA A 469 4.92 -52.26 -33.01
C ALA A 469 4.24 -53.15 -34.06
N VAL A 470 3.15 -52.69 -34.68
CA VAL A 470 2.46 -53.39 -35.76
C VAL A 470 3.35 -53.49 -37.00
N ALA A 471 4.01 -52.39 -37.39
CA ALA A 471 4.92 -52.38 -38.53
C ALA A 471 6.08 -53.37 -38.34
N LEU A 472 6.67 -53.44 -37.13
CA LEU A 472 7.72 -54.39 -36.79
C LEU A 472 7.20 -55.84 -36.73
N ALA A 473 6.04 -56.08 -36.13
CA ALA A 473 5.45 -57.42 -36.02
C ALA A 473 5.12 -58.02 -37.39
N PHE A 474 4.50 -57.23 -38.28
CA PHE A 474 4.21 -57.66 -39.66
C PHE A 474 5.47 -57.70 -40.53
N GLY A 475 6.35 -56.70 -40.41
CA GLY A 475 7.56 -56.61 -41.22
C GLY A 475 8.56 -57.73 -40.94
N LEU A 476 8.78 -58.07 -39.66
CA LEU A 476 9.68 -59.16 -39.28
C LEU A 476 8.99 -60.53 -39.40
N GLY A 477 7.73 -60.66 -38.99
CA GLY A 477 6.99 -61.93 -39.01
C GLY A 477 6.51 -62.38 -40.40
N GLY A 478 6.27 -61.43 -41.32
CA GLY A 478 5.83 -61.73 -42.69
C GLY A 478 6.96 -61.97 -43.69
N LYS A 479 8.23 -61.81 -43.26
CA LYS A 479 9.41 -61.90 -44.13
C LYS A 479 9.50 -63.27 -44.84
N GLU A 480 9.26 -64.35 -44.11
CA GLU A 480 9.37 -65.72 -44.64
C GLU A 480 8.28 -65.99 -45.68
N VAL A 481 7.03 -65.62 -45.38
CA VAL A 481 5.88 -65.76 -46.29
C VAL A 481 6.08 -64.93 -47.56
N ALA A 482 6.53 -63.67 -47.42
CA ALA A 482 6.82 -62.82 -48.57
C ALA A 482 7.98 -63.37 -49.42
N SER A 483 9.03 -63.88 -48.77
CA SER A 483 10.17 -64.50 -49.46
C SER A 483 9.77 -65.76 -50.22
N GLU A 484 8.88 -66.58 -49.66
CA GLU A 484 8.43 -67.82 -50.27
C GLU A 484 7.51 -67.54 -51.47
N GLU A 485 6.64 -66.54 -51.38
CA GLU A 485 5.73 -66.16 -52.47
C GLU A 485 6.47 -65.52 -53.64
N ILE A 486 7.46 -64.66 -53.36
CA ILE A 486 8.35 -64.11 -54.40
C ILE A 486 9.11 -65.25 -55.09
N ARG A 487 9.55 -66.26 -54.34
CA ARG A 487 10.28 -67.41 -54.88
C ARG A 487 9.39 -68.27 -55.77
N LYS A 488 8.14 -68.54 -55.36
CA LYS A 488 7.16 -69.25 -56.21
C LYS A 488 6.85 -68.48 -57.48
N TRP A 489 6.72 -67.16 -57.40
CA TRP A 489 6.46 -66.32 -58.56
C TRP A 489 7.62 -66.40 -59.58
N LEU A 490 8.86 -66.29 -59.09
CA LEU A 490 10.08 -66.45 -59.89
C LEU A 490 10.25 -67.86 -60.48
N GLU A 491 9.80 -68.91 -59.79
CA GLU A 491 9.84 -70.29 -60.28
C GLU A 491 8.73 -70.59 -61.31
N SER A 492 7.60 -69.85 -61.29
CA SER A 492 6.51 -69.99 -62.27
C SER A 492 6.81 -69.36 -63.63
N GLU A 493 7.83 -68.50 -63.70
CA GLU A 493 8.24 -67.75 -64.89
C GLU A 493 9.46 -68.39 -65.60
N ARG A 494 9.86 -69.59 -65.14
CA ARG A 494 10.89 -70.46 -65.71
C ARG A 494 10.25 -71.73 -66.25
#